data_AF-A0A7V2JIG9-F1
#
_entry.id   AF-A0A7V2JIG9-F1
#
_cell.length_a   1.000
_cell.length_b   1.000
_cell.length_c   1.000
_cell.angle_alpha   90.00
_cell.angle_beta   90.00
_cell.angle_gamma   90.00
#
_symmetry.space_group_name_H-M   'P 1'
#
loop_
_entity.id
_entity.type
_entity.pdbx_description
1 polymer ?
#
loop_
_entity_poly.entity_id
_entity_poly.type
_entity_poly.pdbx_seq_one_letter_code
_entity_poly.pdbx_strand_id
1 'polypeptide(L)'
;MNILDTSNRVEGREMAYNFLTYDEQQLYLLPASIVEWVKDDSLARFVGETVDLLDRRDQLQGFYAGYRKDGWGHPAYHPRMLVKVLVYGYSVGVTSSRK
;
A
#
# COMPACT_ATOMS: atom_id res chain seq x y z
N MET A 1 32.24 -20.83 7.18
CA MET A 1 31.53 -21.27 5.96
C MET A 1 30.71 -22.50 6.33
N ASN A 2 29.39 -22.51 6.48
CA ASN A 2 28.35 -21.56 6.08
C ASN A 2 27.36 -21.35 7.23
N ILE A 3 26.97 -20.10 7.39
CA ILE A 3 25.98 -19.60 8.35
C ILE A 3 24.61 -19.89 7.72
N LEU A 4 23.87 -20.83 8.31
CA LEU A 4 22.44 -20.97 8.05
C LEU A 4 21.75 -19.86 8.86
N ASP A 5 21.63 -18.69 8.24
CA ASP A 5 21.06 -17.49 8.83
C ASP A 5 19.53 -17.56 8.82
N THR A 6 18.99 -17.61 10.04
CA THR A 6 17.71 -17.04 10.50
C THR A 6 16.46 -17.19 9.62
N SER A 7 15.54 -18.00 10.14
CA SER A 7 14.25 -17.52 10.67
C SER A 7 13.54 -16.41 9.87
N ASN A 8 12.38 -16.80 9.32
CA ASN A 8 11.19 -15.95 9.19
C ASN A 8 11.22 -14.90 8.07
N ARG A 9 10.83 -15.30 6.85
CA ARG A 9 10.43 -14.35 5.81
C ARG A 9 9.04 -14.72 5.29
N VAL A 10 8.05 -14.20 6.02
CA VAL A 10 6.68 -13.88 5.61
C VAL A 10 5.96 -14.98 4.81
N GLU A 11 5.24 -15.80 5.55
CA GLU A 11 4.08 -16.56 5.07
C GLU A 11 3.01 -15.57 4.57
N GLY A 12 3.19 -15.08 3.34
CA GLY A 12 2.24 -14.22 2.66
C GLY A 12 1.03 -15.06 2.28
N ARG A 13 -0.12 -14.80 2.91
CA ARG A 13 -1.42 -15.35 2.52
C ARG A 13 -1.64 -15.09 1.02
N GLU A 14 -1.48 -16.13 0.21
CA GLU A 14 -1.73 -16.09 -1.23
C GLU A 14 -3.25 -15.99 -1.47
N MET A 15 -3.78 -14.78 -1.34
CA MET A 15 -5.11 -14.44 -1.84
C MET A 15 -4.88 -13.91 -3.26
N ALA A 16 -5.06 -14.78 -4.27
CA ALA A 16 -4.71 -14.50 -5.66
C ALA A 16 -5.61 -13.44 -6.32
N TYR A 17 -5.62 -12.23 -5.78
CA TYR A 17 -6.21 -11.07 -6.40
C TYR A 17 -5.24 -10.51 -7.44
N ASN A 18 -5.76 -10.11 -8.59
CA ASN A 18 -4.96 -9.47 -9.64
C ASN A 18 -4.77 -7.98 -9.32
N PHE A 19 -3.74 -7.63 -8.54
CA PHE A 19 -3.39 -6.24 -8.23
C PHE A 19 -2.08 -5.80 -8.87
N LEU A 20 -1.98 -4.51 -9.20
CA LEU A 20 -0.71 -3.86 -9.47
C LEU A 20 0.15 -3.90 -8.21
N THR A 21 1.43 -4.25 -8.37
CA THR A 21 2.41 -4.21 -7.28
C THR A 21 2.48 -2.80 -6.72
N TYR A 22 2.35 -2.69 -5.40
CA TYR A 22 2.40 -1.43 -4.68
C TYR A 22 3.44 -1.49 -3.57
N ASP A 23 4.56 -0.81 -3.80
CA ASP A 23 5.63 -0.64 -2.83
C ASP A 23 6.13 0.81 -2.87
N GLU A 24 5.89 1.54 -1.78
CA GLU A 24 6.33 2.93 -1.59
C GLU A 24 7.78 3.04 -1.10
N GLN A 25 8.34 1.94 -0.60
CA GLN A 25 9.73 1.84 -0.19
C GLN A 25 10.62 1.36 -1.34
N GLN A 26 10.05 1.17 -2.54
CA GLN A 26 10.79 0.79 -3.73
C GLN A 26 11.91 1.81 -4.00
N LEU A 27 13.15 1.33 -3.95
CA LEU A 27 14.33 2.15 -4.21
C LEU A 27 14.38 2.51 -5.70
N TYR A 28 14.56 3.79 -6.00
CA TYR A 28 14.79 4.28 -7.35
C TYR A 28 16.27 4.57 -7.57
N LEU A 29 16.70 4.58 -8.83
CA LEU A 29 18.11 4.80 -9.18
C LEU A 29 18.63 6.16 -8.66
N LEU A 30 17.80 7.21 -8.66
CA LEU A 30 18.06 8.56 -8.12
C LEU A 30 16.72 9.35 -7.93
N PRO A 31 16.57 10.24 -6.92
CA PRO A 31 17.00 10.09 -5.52
C PRO A 31 16.43 8.82 -4.89
N ALA A 32 17.08 8.32 -3.84
CA ALA A 32 17.02 6.92 -3.43
C ALA A 32 15.64 6.43 -2.97
N SER A 33 14.70 7.32 -2.64
CA SER A 33 13.32 6.93 -2.32
C SER A 33 12.34 8.08 -2.46
N ILE A 34 11.08 7.79 -2.80
CA ILE A 34 10.01 8.81 -2.87
C ILE A 34 9.76 9.50 -1.52
N VAL A 35 10.11 8.84 -0.42
CA VAL A 35 9.95 9.37 0.94
C VAL A 35 10.92 10.52 1.25
N GLU A 36 12.05 10.63 0.55
CA GLU A 36 12.99 11.76 0.68
C GLU A 36 12.43 13.06 0.11
N TRP A 37 11.49 12.97 -0.84
CA TRP A 37 10.87 14.14 -1.46
C TRP A 37 9.77 14.76 -0.59
N VAL A 38 9.33 14.02 0.42
CA VAL A 38 8.25 14.41 1.31
C VAL A 38 8.85 14.83 2.65
N LYS A 39 8.34 15.90 3.27
CA LYS A 39 8.77 16.30 4.62
C LYS A 39 8.31 15.28 5.67
N ASP A 40 9.12 15.04 6.70
CA ASP A 40 8.78 14.07 7.75
C ASP A 40 7.45 14.40 8.44
N ASP A 41 7.21 15.67 8.71
CA ASP A 41 5.96 16.19 9.28
C ASP A 41 4.89 16.49 8.21
N SER A 42 4.75 15.60 7.22
CA SER A 42 3.71 15.75 6.20
C SER A 42 2.47 14.94 6.54
N LEU A 43 1.31 15.49 6.21
CA LEU A 43 0.04 14.77 6.28
C LEU A 43 0.07 13.47 5.45
N ALA A 44 0.76 13.47 4.31
CA ALA A 44 0.89 12.28 3.46
C ALA A 44 1.59 11.12 4.17
N ARG A 45 2.68 11.39 4.91
CA ARG A 45 3.36 10.37 5.75
C ARG A 45 2.43 9.86 6.84
N PHE A 46 1.80 10.76 7.59
CA PHE A 46 0.90 10.39 8.67
C PHE A 46 -0.25 9.48 8.18
N VAL A 47 -0.88 9.85 7.06
CA VAL A 47 -1.92 9.05 6.42
C VAL A 47 -1.35 7.71 5.96
N GLY A 48 -0.19 7.70 5.32
CA GLY A 48 0.50 6.48 4.88
C GLY A 48 0.71 5.48 6.02
N GLU A 49 1.38 5.92 7.09
CA GLU A 49 1.67 5.11 8.27
C GLU A 49 0.40 4.61 8.97
N THR A 50 -0.63 5.46 9.07
CA THR A 50 -1.92 5.10 9.66
C THR A 50 -2.59 4.00 8.85
N VAL A 51 -2.67 4.14 7.53
CA VAL A 51 -3.29 3.13 6.66
C VAL A 51 -2.48 1.82 6.66
N ASP A 52 -1.15 1.89 6.67
CA ASP A 52 -0.30 0.70 6.77
C ASP A 52 -0.44 -0.02 8.12
N LEU A 53 -0.69 0.71 9.20
CA LEU A 53 -1.04 0.12 10.50
C LEU A 53 -2.38 -0.61 10.44
N LEU A 54 -3.40 -0.02 9.80
CA LEU A 54 -4.71 -0.65 9.64
C LEU A 54 -4.65 -1.91 8.77
N ASP A 55 -3.90 -1.86 7.66
CA ASP A 55 -3.68 -3.00 6.77
C ASP A 55 -2.97 -4.15 7.50
N ARG A 56 -1.88 -3.86 8.23
CA ARG A 56 -1.16 -4.85 9.06
C ARG A 56 -2.00 -5.45 10.19
N ARG A 57 -3.07 -4.77 10.61
CA ARG A 57 -4.04 -5.26 11.59
C ARG A 57 -5.22 -6.00 10.96
N ASP A 58 -5.14 -6.34 9.67
CA ASP A 58 -6.21 -6.98 8.91
C ASP A 58 -7.53 -6.16 8.91
N GLN A 59 -7.46 -4.84 9.10
CA GLN A 59 -8.65 -3.98 9.16
C GLN A 59 -9.13 -3.50 7.78
N LEU A 60 -8.34 -3.74 6.72
CA LEU A 60 -8.69 -3.39 5.35
C LEU A 60 -9.30 -4.56 4.54
N GLN A 61 -9.48 -5.75 5.14
CA GLN A 61 -9.92 -6.97 4.43
C GLN A 61 -11.24 -6.80 3.64
N GLY A 62 -12.15 -5.95 4.12
CA GLY A 62 -13.39 -5.62 3.40
C GLY A 62 -13.17 -5.00 2.02
N PHE A 63 -12.08 -4.25 1.82
CA PHE A 63 -11.73 -3.67 0.52
C PHE A 63 -11.17 -4.70 -0.46
N TYR A 64 -10.58 -5.78 0.02
CA TYR A 64 -10.05 -6.87 -0.83
C TYR A 64 -11.16 -7.84 -1.25
N ALA A 65 -12.20 -8.03 -0.42
CA ALA A 65 -13.25 -9.01 -0.64
C ALA A 65 -14.03 -8.84 -1.96
N GLY A 66 -14.11 -7.63 -2.51
CA GLY A 66 -14.84 -7.32 -3.75
C GLY A 66 -14.08 -7.67 -5.04
N TYR A 67 -12.79 -8.00 -4.97
CA TYR A 67 -11.99 -8.31 -6.14
C TYR A 67 -12.07 -9.79 -6.54
N ARG A 68 -12.05 -10.05 -7.85
CA ARG A 68 -12.01 -11.43 -8.36
C ARG A 68 -10.65 -12.06 -8.05
N LYS A 69 -10.70 -13.34 -7.68
CA LYS A 69 -9.52 -14.15 -7.34
C LYS A 69 -9.00 -15.00 -8.51
N ASP A 70 -9.65 -14.89 -9.67
CA ASP A 70 -9.36 -15.76 -10.83
C ASP A 70 -8.19 -15.25 -11.68
N GLY A 71 -7.72 -14.01 -11.46
CA GLY A 71 -6.59 -13.46 -12.19
C GLY A 71 -6.95 -12.86 -13.57
N TRP A 72 -8.22 -12.86 -13.95
CA TRP A 72 -8.63 -12.45 -15.31
C TRP A 72 -8.87 -10.94 -15.39
N GLY A 73 -8.36 -10.32 -16.46
CA GLY A 73 -8.56 -8.90 -16.77
C GLY A 73 -7.38 -8.01 -16.41
N HIS A 74 -7.59 -6.69 -16.49
CA HIS A 74 -6.58 -5.70 -16.12
C HIS A 74 -6.34 -5.74 -14.60
N PRO A 75 -5.07 -5.73 -14.13
CA PRO A 75 -4.77 -5.69 -12.71
C PRO A 75 -5.40 -4.45 -12.06
N ALA A 76 -6.08 -4.65 -10.93
CA ALA A 76 -6.65 -3.55 -10.17
C ALA A 76 -5.57 -2.80 -9.37
N TYR A 77 -5.85 -1.56 -9.00
CA TYR A 77 -5.01 -0.86 -8.03
C TYR A 77 -5.11 -1.51 -6.64
N HIS A 78 -4.00 -1.52 -5.91
CA HIS A 78 -3.94 -2.10 -4.57
C HIS A 78 -4.86 -1.34 -3.58
N PRO A 79 -5.75 -2.01 -2.83
CA PRO A 79 -6.66 -1.34 -1.88
C PRO A 79 -5.94 -0.44 -0.86
N ARG A 80 -4.81 -0.90 -0.31
CA ARG A 80 -3.95 -0.08 0.57
C ARG A 80 -3.60 1.29 -0.03
N MET A 81 -3.26 1.35 -1.32
CA MET A 81 -2.93 2.59 -2.03
C MET A 81 -4.16 3.48 -2.19
N LEU A 82 -5.28 2.90 -2.62
CA LEU A 82 -6.52 3.65 -2.83
C LEU A 82 -7.05 4.27 -1.53
N VAL A 83 -6.96 3.54 -0.41
CA VAL A 83 -7.37 4.05 0.91
C VAL A 83 -6.50 5.24 1.33
N LYS A 84 -5.17 5.20 1.10
CA LYS A 84 -4.28 6.35 1.36
C LYS A 84 -4.74 7.59 0.59
N VAL A 85 -5.02 7.45 -0.71
CA VAL A 85 -5.49 8.55 -1.55
C VAL A 85 -6.84 9.10 -1.06
N LEU A 86 -7.78 8.21 -0.73
CA LEU A 86 -9.10 8.59 -0.23
C LEU A 86 -9.01 9.39 1.07
N VAL A 87 -8.29 8.87 2.07
CA VAL A 87 -8.13 9.53 3.38
C VAL A 87 -7.41 10.87 3.22
N TYR A 88 -6.36 10.93 2.41
CA TYR A 88 -5.65 12.17 2.15
C TYR A 88 -6.58 13.22 1.51
N GLY A 89 -7.32 12.85 0.46
CA GLY A 89 -8.26 13.75 -0.23
C GLY A 89 -9.31 14.34 0.73
N TYR A 90 -9.93 13.50 1.54
CA TYR A 90 -10.89 13.96 2.56
C TYR A 90 -10.25 14.86 3.60
N SER A 91 -9.01 14.58 4.00
CA SER A 91 -8.27 15.39 4.97
C SER A 91 -7.95 16.80 4.46
N VAL A 92 -7.86 16.99 3.14
CA VAL A 92 -7.65 18.30 2.50
C VAL A 92 -8.92 18.92 1.90
N GLY A 93 -10.10 18.36 2.22
CA GLY A 93 -11.40 18.88 1.75
C GLY A 93 -11.78 18.50 0.33
N VAL A 94 -11.04 17.61 -0.33
CA VAL A 94 -11.37 17.08 -1.66
C VAL A 94 -12.19 15.79 -1.49
N THR A 95 -13.51 15.92 -1.61
CA THR A 95 -14.45 14.81 -1.37
C THR A 95 -14.82 14.04 -2.64
N SER A 96 -14.60 14.64 -3.82
CA SER A 96 -14.96 14.05 -5.10
C SER A 96 -13.95 14.43 -6.19
N SER A 97 -13.85 13.59 -7.22
CA SER A 97 -13.06 13.89 -8.43
C SER A 97 -13.78 14.84 -9.40
N ARG A 98 -15.05 15.15 -9.14
CA ARG A 98 -15.87 16.05 -9.97
C ARG A 98 -15.74 17.48 -9.43
N LYS A 99 -15.49 18.42 -10.33
CA LYS A 99 -15.61 19.86 -10.07
C LYS A 99 -17.06 20.31 -10.24
#